data_AF-A0A7S4ACL7-F1
#
_entry.id   AF-A0A7S4ACL7-F1
#
_cell.length_a   1.000
_cell.length_b   1.000
_cell.length_c   1.000
_cell.angle_alpha   90.00
_cell.angle_beta   90.00
_cell.angle_gamma   90.00
#
_symmetry.space_group_name_H-M   'P 1'
#
loop_
_entity.id
_entity.type
_entity.pdbx_description
1 polymer ?
#
loop_
_entity_poly.entity_id
_entity_poly.type
_entity_poly.pdbx_seq_one_letter_code
_entity_poly.pdbx_strand_id
1 'polypeptide(L)'
;DNPEVIWDLEMRKHLIEMVRQHLGDFPKRLWQNTTTQYEYCPMPSVAYKRLEKEIFCHNYYLRNLCDEVRFPDWPISEPVEVFRSCLEEFKKQMNRDESDEEEALKEATKILNLKRGDASKDLRKSYRMLARKYHPDKNPAGREMFEAVQKAYELLLPIIESGQELRIFHDQGGEGNEDGNRLLNSAEGFSGGISQMETLQLLIKTQILVCKRFEAEIGKYKYPAYQFLLSCLKLPDSCFEARNIIDKGGLIFSTALLMERRALFVRDSLNLIFRTCLVSPLNAEELVSESGIPILYSVFDFYLHAGNLLEY
;
A
#
# COMPACT_ATOMS: atom_id res chain seq x y z
N ASP A 1 17.72 13.03 -6.40
CA ASP A 1 16.74 11.94 -6.50
C ASP A 1 16.69 11.44 -7.92
N ASN A 2 16.62 10.14 -8.07
CA ASN A 2 16.33 9.46 -9.32
C ASN A 2 15.38 8.27 -9.03
N PRO A 3 14.96 7.53 -10.06
CA PRO A 3 14.12 6.34 -9.86
C PRO A 3 14.74 5.24 -8.98
N GLU A 4 16.05 5.20 -8.75
CA GLU A 4 16.72 4.15 -7.95
C GLU A 4 17.05 4.59 -6.51
N VAL A 5 17.28 5.88 -6.32
CA VAL A 5 17.82 6.46 -5.09
C VAL A 5 17.13 7.78 -4.77
N ILE A 6 16.43 7.78 -3.63
CA ILE A 6 15.92 8.96 -2.95
C ILE A 6 16.69 9.11 -1.65
N TRP A 7 17.76 9.91 -1.67
CA TRP A 7 18.58 10.16 -0.49
C TRP A 7 19.06 11.60 -0.45
N ASP A 8 18.39 12.42 0.35
CA ASP A 8 18.70 13.84 0.51
C ASP A 8 19.40 14.17 1.84
N LEU A 9 19.86 15.41 1.97
CA LEU A 9 20.55 15.88 3.18
C LEU A 9 19.64 15.85 4.41
N GLU A 10 18.33 16.06 4.23
CA GLU A 10 17.35 16.10 5.32
C GLU A 10 17.08 14.70 5.86
N MET A 11 16.92 13.71 4.98
CA MET A 11 16.82 12.28 5.31
C MET A 11 18.06 11.82 6.08
N ARG A 12 19.26 12.20 5.62
CA ARG A 12 20.50 11.88 6.34
C ARG A 12 20.55 12.51 7.73
N LYS A 13 20.17 13.79 7.86
CA LYS A 13 20.10 14.47 9.15
C LYS A 13 19.09 13.80 10.07
N HIS A 14 17.92 13.43 9.54
CA HIS A 14 16.88 12.74 10.29
C HIS A 14 17.34 11.38 10.82
N LEU A 15 18.00 10.56 9.99
CA LEU A 15 18.59 9.29 10.41
C LEU A 15 19.61 9.48 11.54
N ILE A 16 20.51 10.45 11.40
CA ILE A 16 21.52 10.75 12.42
C ILE A 16 20.84 11.16 13.74
N GLU A 17 19.78 11.95 13.66
CA GLU A 17 19.02 12.39 14.84
C GLU A 17 18.31 11.20 15.51
N MET A 18 17.66 10.33 14.75
CA MET A 18 17.02 9.12 15.28
C MET A 18 18.02 8.18 15.96
N VAL A 19 19.21 7.99 15.35
CA VAL A 19 20.30 7.19 15.95
C VAL A 19 20.79 7.84 17.26
N ARG A 20 20.97 9.15 17.29
CA ARG A 20 21.38 9.88 18.51
C ARG A 20 20.33 9.76 19.62
N GLN A 21 19.05 9.89 19.29
CA GLN A 21 17.95 9.71 20.24
C GLN A 21 17.86 8.28 20.75
N HIS A 22 18.11 7.29 19.89
CA HIS A 22 18.14 5.88 20.28
C HIS A 22 19.30 5.57 21.23
N LEU A 23 20.50 6.08 20.94
CA LEU A 23 21.68 5.90 21.79
C LEU A 23 21.59 6.71 23.09
N GLY A 24 20.84 7.81 23.11
CA GLY A 24 20.61 8.64 24.30
C GLY A 24 21.91 9.13 24.93
N ASP A 25 22.14 8.78 26.19
CA ASP A 25 23.33 9.15 26.95
C ASP A 25 24.48 8.14 26.85
N PHE A 26 24.26 6.98 26.19
CA PHE A 26 25.24 5.90 26.13
C PHE A 26 26.60 6.37 25.56
N PRO A 27 26.67 7.16 24.46
CA PRO A 27 27.94 7.65 23.98
C PRO A 27 28.70 8.45 25.05
N LYS A 28 28.00 9.30 25.81
CA LYS A 28 28.61 10.08 26.89
C LYS A 28 29.11 9.18 28.04
N ARG A 29 28.32 8.16 28.41
CA ARG A 29 28.72 7.17 29.44
C ARG A 29 29.92 6.33 28.99
N LEU A 30 29.97 5.96 27.71
CA LEU A 30 31.09 5.21 27.14
C LEU A 30 32.38 6.05 27.12
N TRP A 31 32.27 7.35 26.82
CA TRP A 31 33.39 8.29 26.92
C TRP A 31 33.94 8.41 28.35
N GLN A 32 33.08 8.32 29.37
CA GLN A 32 33.50 8.39 30.77
C GLN A 32 34.03 7.06 31.31
N ASN A 33 33.46 5.93 30.86
CA ASN A 33 33.86 4.59 31.25
C ASN A 33 33.83 3.66 30.04
N THR A 34 35.02 3.28 29.57
CA THR A 34 35.23 2.44 28.39
C THR A 34 34.76 0.99 28.56
N THR A 35 34.51 0.55 29.80
CA THR A 35 33.98 -0.81 30.09
C THR A 35 32.46 -0.87 30.17
N THR A 36 31.76 0.26 29.96
CA THR A 36 30.29 0.31 29.97
C THR A 36 29.72 -0.59 28.87
N GLN A 37 28.96 -1.61 29.27
CA GLN A 37 28.28 -2.49 28.33
C GLN A 37 27.04 -1.83 27.74
N TYR A 38 26.88 -1.92 26.42
CA TYR A 38 25.66 -1.52 25.74
C TYR A 38 24.61 -2.62 25.90
N GLU A 39 23.48 -2.28 26.50
CA GLU A 39 22.32 -3.16 26.49
C GLU A 39 21.59 -3.01 25.16
N TYR A 40 21.65 -4.04 24.32
CA TYR A 40 21.02 -4.04 23.01
C TYR A 40 19.52 -3.77 23.12
N CYS A 41 19.05 -2.81 22.33
CA CYS A 41 17.65 -2.51 22.13
C CYS A 41 17.46 -2.30 20.62
N PRO A 42 16.50 -2.95 19.96
CA PRO A 42 16.28 -2.74 18.54
C PRO A 42 15.93 -1.28 18.28
N MET A 43 16.62 -0.69 17.30
CA MET A 43 16.32 0.66 16.86
C MET A 43 14.99 0.66 16.09
N PRO A 44 14.11 1.64 16.35
CA PRO A 44 12.93 1.83 15.54
C PRO A 44 13.23 1.97 14.06
N SER A 45 12.32 1.47 13.22
CA SER A 45 12.34 1.79 11.80
C SER A 45 12.25 3.30 11.63
N VAL A 46 13.18 3.88 10.88
CA VAL A 46 13.16 5.31 10.59
C VAL A 46 12.13 5.58 9.51
N ALA A 47 11.01 6.18 9.89
CA ALA A 47 9.95 6.57 8.97
C ALA A 47 10.28 7.92 8.34
N TYR A 48 10.36 7.94 7.01
CA TYR A 48 10.57 9.18 6.25
C TYR A 48 9.24 9.65 5.69
N LYS A 49 8.78 10.85 6.10
CA LYS A 49 7.53 11.45 5.58
C LYS A 49 7.47 11.50 4.05
N ARG A 50 8.62 11.73 3.41
CA ARG A 50 8.75 11.77 1.95
C ARG A 50 8.46 10.41 1.29
N LEU A 51 8.78 9.31 1.97
CA LEU A 51 8.64 7.95 1.46
C LEU A 51 7.30 7.30 1.87
N GLU A 52 6.48 7.97 2.68
CA GLU A 52 5.23 7.40 3.21
C GLU A 52 4.27 6.91 2.11
N LYS A 53 4.27 7.59 0.96
CA LYS A 53 3.44 7.22 -0.20
C LYS A 53 4.24 6.65 -1.37
N GLU A 54 5.50 6.32 -1.15
CA GLU A 54 6.40 5.80 -2.18
C GLU A 54 6.36 4.28 -2.17
N ILE A 55 6.34 3.67 -3.34
CA ILE A 55 6.43 2.21 -3.48
C ILE A 55 7.82 1.89 -4.01
N PHE A 56 8.58 1.10 -3.26
CA PHE A 56 9.87 0.58 -3.69
C PHE A 56 9.70 -0.85 -4.20
N CYS A 57 9.97 -1.08 -5.47
CA CYS A 57 9.79 -2.37 -6.12
C CYS A 57 10.98 -2.71 -7.03
N HIS A 58 11.57 -3.90 -6.86
CA HIS A 58 12.69 -4.41 -7.66
C HIS A 58 13.83 -3.39 -7.91
N ASN A 59 14.16 -2.56 -6.91
CA ASN A 59 15.19 -1.49 -6.96
C ASN A 59 14.73 -0.11 -7.47
N TYR A 60 13.45 0.10 -7.77
CA TYR A 60 12.95 1.39 -8.21
C TYR A 60 11.87 1.95 -7.29
N TYR A 61 11.94 3.25 -7.07
CA TYR A 61 10.89 4.07 -6.51
C TYR A 61 9.88 4.39 -7.62
N LEU A 62 8.72 3.74 -7.56
CA LEU A 62 7.77 3.71 -8.66
C LEU A 62 7.23 5.08 -9.05
N ARG A 63 7.08 6.01 -8.10
CA ARG A 63 6.59 7.36 -8.40
C ARG A 63 7.58 8.13 -9.27
N ASN A 64 8.86 8.01 -8.97
CA ASN A 64 9.92 8.60 -9.78
C ASN A 64 10.04 7.86 -11.12
N LEU A 65 9.93 6.53 -11.12
CA LEU A 65 10.00 5.73 -12.34
C LEU A 65 8.86 6.06 -13.33
N CYS A 66 7.65 6.27 -12.82
CA CYS A 66 6.49 6.66 -13.63
C CYS A 66 6.47 8.13 -14.06
N ASP A 67 7.37 8.97 -13.54
CA ASP A 67 7.48 10.38 -13.93
C ASP A 67 8.30 10.51 -15.21
N GLU A 68 7.65 10.24 -16.35
CA GLU A 68 8.26 10.38 -17.69
C GLU A 68 8.61 11.84 -18.04
N VAL A 69 8.12 12.84 -17.30
CA VAL A 69 8.45 14.27 -17.53
C VAL A 69 9.81 14.59 -16.92
N ARG A 70 10.04 14.13 -15.69
CA ARG A 70 11.28 14.40 -14.96
C ARG A 70 12.40 13.42 -15.32
N PHE A 71 12.06 12.17 -15.61
CA PHE A 71 12.99 11.09 -15.95
C PHE A 71 12.58 10.40 -17.26
N PRO A 72 12.65 11.09 -18.41
CA PRO A 72 12.36 10.49 -19.70
C PRO A 72 13.33 9.33 -19.96
N ASP A 73 12.79 8.20 -20.44
CA ASP A 73 13.55 7.03 -20.87
C ASP A 73 14.58 6.50 -19.87
N TRP A 74 14.29 6.60 -18.56
CA TRP A 74 15.15 6.01 -17.53
C TRP A 74 15.42 4.51 -17.83
N PRO A 75 16.68 4.06 -17.83
CA PRO A 75 17.03 2.69 -18.16
C PRO A 75 16.50 1.72 -17.10
N ILE A 76 15.94 0.59 -17.55
CA ILE A 76 15.50 -0.50 -16.68
C ILE A 76 16.32 -1.74 -17.05
N SER A 77 17.19 -2.17 -16.13
CA SER A 77 18.11 -3.30 -16.38
C SER A 77 17.40 -4.65 -16.49
N GLU A 78 16.36 -4.88 -15.68
CA GLU A 78 15.65 -6.16 -15.55
C GLU A 78 14.13 -5.95 -15.69
N PRO A 79 13.63 -5.59 -16.88
CA PRO A 79 12.24 -5.16 -17.05
C PRO A 79 11.23 -6.27 -16.71
N VAL A 80 11.54 -7.53 -17.01
CA VAL A 80 10.68 -8.68 -16.68
C VAL A 80 10.55 -8.86 -15.16
N GLU A 81 11.64 -8.71 -14.42
CA GLU A 81 11.61 -8.86 -12.96
C GLU A 81 10.97 -7.67 -12.26
N VAL A 82 11.15 -6.45 -12.78
CA VAL A 82 10.37 -5.27 -12.34
C VAL A 82 8.88 -5.52 -12.55
N PHE A 83 8.49 -6.00 -13.73
CA PHE A 83 7.09 -6.30 -14.04
C PHE A 83 6.53 -7.36 -13.10
N ARG A 84 7.27 -8.45 -12.90
CA ARG A 84 6.91 -9.55 -11.99
C ARG A 84 6.73 -9.06 -10.56
N SER A 85 7.71 -8.32 -10.05
CA SER A 85 7.69 -7.79 -8.68
C SER A 85 6.53 -6.81 -8.48
N CYS A 86 6.25 -5.96 -9.48
CA CYS A 86 5.10 -5.05 -9.45
C CYS A 86 3.77 -5.81 -9.43
N LEU A 87 3.69 -6.90 -10.19
CA LEU A 87 2.49 -7.73 -10.27
C LEU A 87 2.27 -8.54 -8.98
N GLU A 88 3.34 -9.05 -8.36
CA GLU A 88 3.28 -9.72 -7.06
C GLU A 88 2.83 -8.74 -5.97
N GLU A 89 3.37 -7.52 -5.95
CA GLU A 89 2.93 -6.48 -5.01
C GLU A 89 1.47 -6.05 -5.27
N PHE A 90 1.05 -5.94 -6.54
CA PHE A 90 -0.35 -5.67 -6.89
C PHE A 90 -1.30 -6.75 -6.36
N LYS A 91 -0.97 -8.02 -6.57
CA LYS A 91 -1.76 -9.14 -6.01
C LYS A 91 -1.79 -9.12 -4.49
N LYS A 92 -0.67 -8.82 -3.85
CA LYS A 92 -0.57 -8.71 -2.40
C LYS A 92 -1.45 -7.58 -1.86
N GLN A 93 -1.44 -6.41 -2.50
CA GLN A 93 -2.28 -5.28 -2.11
C GLN A 93 -3.78 -5.58 -2.31
N MET A 94 -4.13 -6.33 -3.35
CA MET A 94 -5.52 -6.72 -3.63
C MET A 94 -6.06 -7.81 -2.69
N ASN A 95 -5.20 -8.71 -2.23
CA ASN A 95 -5.54 -9.76 -1.26
C ASN A 95 -5.26 -9.36 0.19
N ARG A 96 -5.06 -8.07 0.46
CA ARG A 96 -4.78 -7.59 1.80
C ARG A 96 -6.09 -7.55 2.59
N ASP A 97 -6.24 -8.51 3.50
CA ASP A 97 -7.36 -8.58 4.43
C ASP A 97 -7.09 -7.64 5.63
N GLU A 98 -7.86 -6.56 5.74
CA GLU A 98 -7.74 -5.60 6.87
C GLU A 98 -7.98 -6.28 8.24
N SER A 99 -8.74 -7.38 8.26
CA SER A 99 -8.99 -8.19 9.46
C SER A 99 -7.71 -8.76 10.05
N ASP A 100 -6.78 -9.20 9.20
CA ASP A 100 -5.58 -9.91 9.62
C ASP A 100 -4.57 -8.94 10.27
N GLU A 101 -4.54 -7.70 9.78
CA GLU A 101 -3.71 -6.64 10.38
C GLU A 101 -4.25 -6.20 11.74
N GLU A 102 -5.57 -6.08 11.87
CA GLU A 102 -6.19 -5.73 13.15
C GLU A 102 -5.98 -6.84 14.19
N GLU A 103 -6.10 -8.11 13.78
CA GLU A 103 -5.82 -9.25 14.65
C GLU A 103 -4.35 -9.29 15.08
N ALA A 104 -3.41 -9.10 14.14
CA ALA A 104 -1.99 -9.03 14.42
C ALA A 104 -1.63 -7.89 15.40
N LEU A 105 -2.27 -6.72 15.26
CA LEU A 105 -2.08 -5.59 16.17
C LEU A 105 -2.62 -5.87 17.57
N LYS A 106 -3.79 -6.51 17.66
CA LYS A 106 -4.38 -6.94 18.94
C LYS A 106 -3.49 -7.98 19.63
N GLU A 107 -2.98 -8.96 18.89
CA GLU A 107 -2.09 -9.98 19.42
C GLU A 107 -0.76 -9.38 19.90
N ALA A 108 -0.13 -8.51 19.10
CA ALA A 108 1.12 -7.85 19.48
C ALA A 108 0.97 -7.00 20.75
N THR A 109 -0.14 -6.28 20.89
CA THR A 109 -0.44 -5.45 22.07
C THR A 109 -0.58 -6.33 23.32
N LYS A 110 -1.20 -7.51 23.17
CA LYS A 110 -1.36 -8.50 24.23
C LYS A 110 -0.03 -9.14 24.64
N ILE A 111 0.83 -9.51 23.68
CA ILE A 111 2.16 -10.09 23.95
C ILE A 111 3.03 -9.12 24.77
N LEU A 112 3.03 -7.83 24.40
CA LEU A 112 3.79 -6.80 25.10
C LEU A 112 3.07 -6.24 26.33
N ASN A 113 1.90 -6.75 26.70
CA ASN A 113 1.12 -6.32 27.86
C ASN A 113 0.88 -4.80 27.90
N LEU A 114 0.67 -4.18 26.73
CA LEU A 114 0.43 -2.75 26.61
C LEU A 114 -1.05 -2.42 26.78
N LYS A 115 -1.32 -1.25 27.31
CA LYS A 115 -2.66 -0.67 27.45
C LYS A 115 -2.88 0.42 26.40
N ARG A 116 -4.16 0.70 26.12
CA ARG A 116 -4.55 1.81 25.24
C ARG A 116 -4.03 3.13 25.82
N GLY A 117 -3.19 3.84 25.06
CA GLY A 117 -2.56 5.09 25.48
C GLY A 117 -1.13 4.97 26.02
N ASP A 118 -0.55 3.77 26.06
CA ASP A 118 0.86 3.59 26.42
C ASP A 118 1.79 4.26 25.39
N ALA A 119 2.84 4.94 25.87
CA ALA A 119 3.75 5.69 25.01
C ALA A 119 4.93 4.81 24.54
N SER A 120 5.73 5.31 23.58
CA SER A 120 6.95 4.63 23.09
C SER A 120 7.92 4.22 24.22
N LYS A 121 7.92 4.98 25.34
CA LYS A 121 8.70 4.64 26.54
C LYS A 121 8.23 3.35 27.21
N ASP A 122 6.92 3.11 27.27
CA ASP A 122 6.32 1.94 27.91
C ASP A 122 6.50 0.70 27.05
N LEU A 123 6.34 0.84 25.73
CA LEU A 123 6.69 -0.18 24.74
C LEU A 123 8.14 -0.66 24.91
N ARG A 124 9.11 0.27 24.93
CA ARG A 124 10.54 -0.04 25.12
C ARG A 124 10.84 -0.64 26.50
N LYS A 125 10.06 -0.29 27.53
CA LYS A 125 10.22 -0.83 28.88
C LYS A 125 9.71 -2.28 28.95
N SER A 126 8.52 -2.54 28.40
CA SER A 126 7.94 -3.87 28.36
C SER A 126 8.79 -4.83 27.54
N TYR A 127 9.23 -4.41 26.36
CA TYR A 127 10.15 -5.17 25.52
C TYR A 127 11.43 -5.56 26.27
N ARG A 128 12.12 -4.62 26.93
CA ARG A 128 13.34 -4.93 27.70
C ARG A 128 13.10 -5.92 28.83
N MET A 129 11.95 -5.84 29.49
CA MET A 129 11.58 -6.75 30.56
C MET A 129 11.36 -8.18 30.03
N LEU A 130 10.59 -8.30 28.95
CA LEU A 130 10.26 -9.59 28.33
C LEU A 130 11.48 -10.21 27.62
N ALA A 131 12.27 -9.42 26.91
CA ALA A 131 13.51 -9.85 26.27
C ALA A 131 14.51 -10.42 27.29
N ARG A 132 14.65 -9.80 28.47
CA ARG A 132 15.50 -10.33 29.55
C ARG A 132 14.96 -11.63 30.15
N LYS A 133 13.63 -11.79 30.21
CA LYS A 133 12.95 -12.96 30.80
C LYS A 133 13.02 -14.19 29.88
N TYR A 134 12.87 -13.98 28.58
CA TYR A 134 12.81 -15.04 27.56
C TYR A 134 14.10 -15.18 26.75
N HIS A 135 15.19 -14.51 27.14
CA HIS A 135 16.47 -14.56 26.43
C HIS A 135 16.96 -16.01 26.26
N PRO A 136 17.31 -16.47 25.04
CA PRO A 136 17.66 -17.87 24.78
C PRO A 136 18.83 -18.38 25.63
N ASP A 137 19.82 -17.53 25.91
CA ASP A 137 20.96 -17.89 26.80
C ASP A 137 20.56 -18.16 28.25
N LYS A 138 19.48 -17.51 28.73
CA LYS A 138 19.01 -17.65 30.12
C LYS A 138 17.85 -18.62 30.24
N ASN A 139 17.09 -18.79 29.16
CA ASN A 139 15.94 -19.67 29.07
C ASN A 139 15.91 -20.34 27.69
N PRO A 140 16.47 -21.56 27.56
CA PRO A 140 16.52 -22.29 26.30
C PRO A 140 15.15 -22.59 25.68
N ALA A 141 14.11 -22.72 26.51
CA ALA A 141 12.72 -22.91 26.10
C ALA A 141 11.99 -21.58 25.79
N GLY A 142 12.64 -20.44 26.03
CA GLY A 142 12.07 -19.11 25.84
C GLY A 142 12.15 -18.59 24.40
N ARG A 143 12.76 -19.34 23.48
CA ARG A 143 13.06 -18.87 22.12
C ARG A 143 11.82 -18.43 21.34
N GLU A 144 10.77 -19.25 21.33
CA GLU A 144 9.52 -18.93 20.61
C GLU A 144 8.87 -17.65 21.17
N MET A 145 8.81 -17.52 22.50
CA MET A 145 8.28 -16.32 23.14
C MET A 145 9.15 -15.09 22.89
N PHE A 146 10.48 -15.25 22.82
CA PHE A 146 11.39 -14.17 22.48
C PHE A 146 11.18 -13.67 21.05
N GLU A 147 11.03 -14.58 20.08
CA GLU A 147 10.72 -14.25 18.70
C GLU A 147 9.34 -13.57 18.57
N ALA A 148 8.33 -14.05 19.30
CA ALA A 148 7.01 -13.43 19.34
C ALA A 148 7.06 -12.00 19.93
N VAL A 149 7.80 -11.80 21.03
CA VAL A 149 8.03 -10.48 21.63
C VAL A 149 8.77 -9.54 20.68
N GLN A 150 9.74 -10.05 19.94
CA GLN A 150 10.48 -9.29 18.93
C GLN A 150 9.56 -8.84 17.79
N LYS A 151 8.79 -9.76 17.20
CA LYS A 151 7.83 -9.45 16.13
C LYS A 151 6.77 -8.45 16.60
N ALA A 152 6.22 -8.63 17.79
CA ALA A 152 5.24 -7.72 18.36
C ALA A 152 5.80 -6.31 18.55
N TYR A 153 7.05 -6.20 19.01
CA TYR A 153 7.72 -4.91 19.19
C TYR A 153 7.99 -4.22 17.85
N GLU A 154 8.46 -4.96 16.85
CA GLU A 154 8.68 -4.43 15.50
C GLU A 154 7.39 -3.94 14.82
N LEU A 155 6.26 -4.62 15.07
CA LEU A 155 4.96 -4.21 14.54
C LEU A 155 4.42 -2.92 15.20
N LEU A 156 4.51 -2.81 16.52
CA LEU A 156 3.88 -1.72 17.28
C LEU A 156 4.71 -0.44 17.33
N LEU A 157 6.02 -0.56 17.20
CA LEU A 157 6.95 0.56 17.34
C LEU A 157 6.74 1.69 16.31
N PRO A 158 6.57 1.42 15.00
CA PRO A 158 6.31 2.46 14.02
C PRO A 158 5.00 3.19 14.28
N ILE A 159 3.98 2.46 14.73
CA ILE A 159 2.62 2.99 14.99
C ILE A 159 2.67 3.97 16.16
N ILE A 160 3.25 3.56 17.29
CA ILE A 160 3.33 4.40 18.50
C ILE A 160 4.25 5.62 18.29
N GLU A 161 5.33 5.49 17.51
CA GLU A 161 6.25 6.61 17.23
C GLU A 161 5.68 7.60 16.20
N SER A 162 4.84 7.16 15.27
CA SER A 162 4.15 8.05 14.32
C SER A 162 3.07 8.94 14.98
N GLY A 163 2.79 8.73 16.27
CA GLY A 163 1.74 9.44 17.00
C GLY A 163 0.32 8.97 16.64
N GLN A 164 0.19 7.87 15.91
CA GLN A 164 -1.10 7.23 15.70
C GLN A 164 -1.57 6.57 17.00
N GLU A 165 -2.78 6.91 17.46
CA GLU A 165 -3.41 6.18 18.55
C GLU A 165 -3.67 4.74 18.10
N LEU A 166 -3.33 3.77 18.95
CA LEU A 166 -3.73 2.37 18.78
C LEU A 166 -5.27 2.32 18.67
N ARG A 167 -5.77 2.18 17.44
CA ARG A 167 -7.20 2.03 17.15
C ARG A 167 -7.62 0.61 17.52
N ILE A 168 -7.81 0.38 18.81
CA ILE A 168 -8.56 -0.79 19.27
C ILE A 168 -10.03 -0.44 19.04
N PHE A 169 -10.57 -0.84 17.90
CA PHE A 169 -11.97 -0.62 17.56
C PHE A 169 -12.84 -1.42 18.53
N HIS A 170 -13.57 -0.70 19.38
CA HIS A 170 -14.85 -1.20 19.86
C HIS A 170 -15.91 -0.70 18.89
N ASP A 171 -16.78 -1.62 18.49
CA ASP A 171 -17.96 -1.46 17.64
C ASP A 171 -18.88 -0.35 18.16
N GLN A 172 -18.64 0.90 17.76
CA GLN A 172 -19.64 1.97 17.77
C GLN A 172 -19.38 2.92 16.61
N GLY A 173 -20.26 2.86 15.62
CA GLY A 173 -20.31 3.73 14.46
C GLY A 173 -20.51 5.19 14.83
N GLY A 174 -19.80 6.07 14.12
CA GLY A 174 -19.95 7.52 14.20
C GLY A 174 -20.23 8.08 12.81
N GLU A 175 -21.38 8.76 12.68
CA GLU A 175 -21.84 9.48 11.51
C GLU A 175 -20.86 10.61 11.12
N GLY A 176 -20.58 10.76 9.81
CA GLY A 176 -19.61 11.71 9.29
C GLY A 176 -20.13 12.55 8.12
N ASN A 177 -19.78 13.84 8.17
CA ASN A 177 -20.07 14.95 7.24
C ASN A 177 -20.11 14.63 5.73
N GLU A 178 -21.02 15.31 5.00
CA GLU A 178 -21.28 15.16 3.56
C GLU A 178 -20.06 15.42 2.63
N ASP A 179 -19.11 16.28 3.01
CA ASP A 179 -17.87 16.50 2.25
C ASP A 179 -16.85 15.35 2.39
N GLY A 180 -16.85 14.67 3.53
CA GLY A 180 -16.08 13.43 3.71
C GLY A 180 -16.68 12.29 2.88
N ASN A 181 -18.01 12.29 2.73
CA ASN A 181 -18.76 11.27 2.00
C ASN A 181 -18.38 11.22 0.50
N ARG A 182 -18.10 12.37 -0.13
CA ARG A 182 -17.64 12.42 -1.53
C ARG A 182 -16.23 11.86 -1.72
N LEU A 183 -15.30 12.14 -0.81
CA LEU A 183 -13.95 11.58 -0.86
C LEU A 183 -13.95 10.06 -0.57
N LEU A 184 -14.79 9.62 0.37
CA LEU A 184 -14.98 8.20 0.70
C LEU A 184 -15.57 7.40 -0.48
N ASN A 185 -16.55 7.96 -1.19
CA ASN A 185 -17.14 7.31 -2.37
C ASN A 185 -16.13 7.07 -3.50
N SER A 186 -15.08 7.89 -3.65
CA SER A 186 -14.07 7.69 -4.72
C SER A 186 -13.33 6.35 -4.61
N ALA A 187 -13.29 5.75 -3.42
CA ALA A 187 -12.62 4.47 -3.16
C ALA A 187 -13.61 3.32 -2.89
N GLU A 188 -14.87 3.47 -3.29
CA GLU A 188 -15.87 2.41 -3.20
C GLU A 188 -15.37 1.14 -3.92
N GLY A 189 -15.36 0.01 -3.19
CA GLY A 189 -14.86 -1.28 -3.67
C GLY A 189 -13.39 -1.60 -3.38
N PHE A 190 -12.68 -0.77 -2.60
CA PHE A 190 -11.29 -1.02 -2.17
C PHE A 190 -11.18 -1.22 -0.66
N SER A 191 -10.67 -2.37 -0.21
CA SER A 191 -10.37 -2.70 1.20
C SER A 191 -9.12 -1.96 1.69
N GLY A 192 -9.29 -0.68 2.04
CA GLY A 192 -8.18 0.23 2.35
C GLY A 192 -8.40 1.66 1.86
N GLY A 193 -9.53 1.90 1.20
CA GLY A 193 -9.95 3.23 0.76
C GLY A 193 -8.97 3.87 -0.21
N ILE A 194 -8.89 5.21 -0.15
CA ILE A 194 -8.18 6.03 -1.15
C ILE A 194 -6.67 5.70 -1.21
N SER A 195 -6.05 5.39 -0.08
CA SER A 195 -4.61 5.11 -0.01
C SER A 195 -4.23 3.84 -0.79
N GLN A 196 -5.04 2.79 -0.64
CA GLN A 196 -4.86 1.55 -1.39
C GLN A 196 -5.09 1.80 -2.89
N MET A 197 -6.12 2.57 -3.25
CA MET A 197 -6.39 2.92 -4.64
C MET A 197 -5.23 3.71 -5.29
N GLU A 198 -4.63 4.69 -4.60
CA GLU A 198 -3.44 5.43 -5.08
C GLU A 198 -2.25 4.47 -5.28
N THR A 199 -2.08 3.52 -4.36
CA THR A 199 -1.03 2.50 -4.40
C THR A 199 -1.20 1.57 -5.60
N LEU A 200 -2.41 1.04 -5.79
CA LEU A 200 -2.76 0.19 -6.93
C LEU A 200 -2.61 0.94 -8.25
N GLN A 201 -3.01 2.22 -8.31
CA GLN A 201 -2.86 3.03 -9.51
C GLN A 201 -1.38 3.18 -9.92
N LEU A 202 -0.48 3.38 -8.94
CA LEU A 202 0.94 3.51 -9.21
C LEU A 202 1.55 2.20 -9.72
N LEU A 203 1.13 1.06 -9.17
CA LEU A 203 1.50 -0.28 -9.66
C LEU A 203 1.00 -0.51 -11.09
N ILE A 204 -0.24 -0.11 -11.40
CA ILE A 204 -0.82 -0.19 -12.76
C ILE A 204 -0.02 0.68 -13.74
N LYS A 205 0.30 1.93 -13.38
CA LYS A 205 1.11 2.83 -14.20
C LYS A 205 2.51 2.28 -14.48
N THR A 206 3.11 1.64 -13.48
CA THR A 206 4.42 0.99 -13.65
C THR A 206 4.31 -0.17 -14.64
N GLN A 207 3.29 -1.02 -14.52
CA GLN A 207 3.06 -2.11 -15.46
C GLN A 207 2.83 -1.60 -16.89
N ILE A 208 2.05 -0.51 -17.05
CA ILE A 208 1.87 0.17 -18.34
C ILE A 208 3.19 0.62 -18.92
N LEU A 209 4.06 1.23 -18.10
CA LEU A 209 5.37 1.74 -18.52
C LEU A 209 6.24 0.60 -19.05
N VAL A 210 6.32 -0.51 -18.31
CA VAL A 210 7.13 -1.66 -18.72
C VAL A 210 6.55 -2.32 -19.97
N CYS A 211 5.23 -2.52 -20.03
CA CYS A 211 4.57 -3.05 -21.23
C CYS A 211 4.85 -2.17 -22.45
N LYS A 212 4.82 -0.83 -22.31
CA LYS A 212 5.07 0.12 -23.42
C LYS A 212 6.52 0.11 -23.90
N ARG A 213 7.50 -0.05 -22.99
CA ARG A 213 8.93 0.08 -23.33
C ARG A 213 9.58 -1.26 -23.73
N PHE A 214 9.08 -2.38 -23.21
CA PHE A 214 9.72 -3.70 -23.32
C PHE A 214 8.75 -4.77 -23.87
N GLU A 215 7.96 -4.42 -24.88
CA GLU A 215 6.94 -5.27 -25.50
C GLU A 215 7.49 -6.66 -25.90
N ALA A 216 8.67 -6.71 -26.52
CA ALA A 216 9.28 -7.96 -27.00
C ALA A 216 9.68 -8.93 -25.88
N GLU A 217 10.04 -8.41 -24.71
CA GLU A 217 10.43 -9.22 -23.55
C GLU A 217 9.20 -9.70 -22.78
N ILE A 218 8.24 -8.80 -22.55
CA ILE A 218 7.01 -9.08 -21.81
C ILE A 218 6.06 -9.99 -22.61
N GLY A 219 6.02 -9.86 -23.95
CA GLY A 219 5.13 -10.63 -24.82
C GLY A 219 5.33 -12.14 -24.82
N LYS A 220 6.43 -12.62 -24.24
CA LYS A 220 6.71 -14.05 -24.02
C LYS A 220 5.87 -14.66 -22.90
N TYR A 221 5.27 -13.83 -22.04
CA TYR A 221 4.54 -14.26 -20.86
C TYR A 221 3.08 -13.83 -20.91
N LYS A 222 2.21 -14.67 -20.34
CA LYS A 222 0.81 -14.32 -20.10
C LYS A 222 0.69 -13.34 -18.94
N TYR A 223 -0.31 -12.48 -18.96
CA TYR A 223 -0.66 -11.58 -17.87
C TYR A 223 -1.59 -12.29 -16.85
N PRO A 224 -1.11 -12.66 -15.66
CA PRO A 224 -1.82 -13.55 -14.74
C PRO A 224 -2.68 -12.81 -13.69
N ALA A 225 -3.08 -11.57 -13.95
CA ALA A 225 -3.75 -10.72 -12.96
C ALA A 225 -5.01 -10.04 -13.48
N TYR A 226 -5.62 -10.59 -14.55
CA TYR A 226 -6.86 -10.06 -15.10
C TYR A 226 -8.00 -10.11 -14.08
N GLN A 227 -8.14 -11.18 -13.28
CA GLN A 227 -9.23 -11.30 -12.29
C GLN A 227 -9.24 -10.14 -11.30
N PHE A 228 -8.05 -9.74 -10.82
CA PHE A 228 -7.87 -8.63 -9.89
C PHE A 228 -8.13 -7.28 -10.57
N LEU A 229 -7.66 -7.09 -11.81
CA LEU A 229 -7.87 -5.85 -12.53
C LEU A 229 -9.35 -5.66 -12.91
N LEU A 230 -10.01 -6.74 -13.32
CA LEU A 230 -11.42 -6.79 -13.67
C LEU A 230 -12.31 -6.63 -12.44
N SER A 231 -11.93 -7.16 -11.28
CA SER A 231 -12.70 -6.95 -10.04
C SER A 231 -12.75 -5.46 -9.67
N CYS A 232 -11.66 -4.72 -9.85
CA CYS A 232 -11.64 -3.27 -9.64
C CYS A 232 -12.53 -2.48 -10.62
N LEU A 233 -12.87 -3.07 -11.77
CA LEU A 233 -13.67 -2.45 -12.83
C LEU A 233 -15.16 -2.83 -12.76
N LYS A 234 -15.55 -3.78 -11.89
CA LYS A 234 -16.96 -4.15 -11.73
C LYS A 234 -17.76 -2.96 -11.22
N LEU A 235 -18.84 -2.67 -11.93
CA LEU A 235 -19.81 -1.64 -11.53
C LEU A 235 -20.62 -2.16 -10.33
N PRO A 236 -20.81 -1.35 -9.27
CA PRO A 236 -21.78 -1.64 -8.22
C PRO A 236 -23.19 -1.82 -8.78
N ASP A 237 -24.01 -2.65 -8.13
CA ASP A 237 -25.40 -2.91 -8.53
C ASP A 237 -26.26 -1.62 -8.56
N SER A 238 -25.95 -0.68 -7.66
CA SER A 238 -26.56 0.66 -7.61
C SER A 238 -26.44 1.44 -8.93
N CYS A 239 -25.37 1.23 -9.69
CA CYS A 239 -25.16 1.87 -11.00
C CYS A 239 -26.12 1.31 -12.06
N PHE A 240 -26.43 0.01 -11.98
CA PHE A 240 -27.40 -0.63 -12.87
C PHE A 240 -28.84 -0.24 -12.51
N GLU A 241 -29.14 -0.05 -11.23
CA GLU A 241 -30.45 0.40 -10.74
C GLU A 241 -30.74 1.86 -11.12
N ALA A 242 -29.74 2.75 -11.04
CA ALA A 242 -29.86 4.16 -11.43
C ALA A 242 -30.30 4.36 -12.89
N ARG A 243 -30.02 3.38 -13.77
CA ARG A 243 -30.45 3.38 -15.18
C ARG A 243 -31.98 3.21 -15.34
N ASN A 244 -32.62 2.51 -14.42
CA ASN A 244 -34.05 2.16 -14.51
C ASN A 244 -34.95 3.24 -13.91
N ILE A 245 -34.38 4.15 -13.12
CA ILE A 245 -35.10 5.28 -12.54
C ILE A 245 -35.08 6.42 -13.56
N ILE A 246 -36.23 7.03 -13.83
CA ILE A 246 -36.38 8.24 -14.66
C ILE A 246 -35.79 9.43 -13.88
N ASP A 247 -34.51 9.38 -13.58
CA ASP A 247 -33.77 10.49 -13.01
C ASP A 247 -32.93 11.13 -14.11
N LYS A 248 -32.85 12.46 -14.12
CA LYS A 248 -32.10 13.26 -15.09
C LYS A 248 -30.59 13.19 -14.78
N GLY A 249 -30.08 11.99 -14.56
CA GLY A 249 -28.67 11.72 -14.27
C GLY A 249 -28.21 12.01 -12.84
N GLY A 250 -29.06 12.48 -11.92
CA GLY A 250 -28.66 12.84 -10.55
C GLY A 250 -27.96 11.70 -9.79
N LEU A 251 -28.56 10.51 -9.80
CA LEU A 251 -27.99 9.29 -9.22
C LEU A 251 -26.70 8.85 -9.92
N ILE A 252 -26.65 8.94 -11.26
CA ILE A 252 -25.48 8.56 -12.05
C ILE A 252 -24.30 9.49 -11.72
N PHE A 253 -24.48 10.81 -11.76
CA PHE A 253 -23.43 11.78 -11.45
C PHE A 253 -22.98 11.75 -9.98
N SER A 254 -23.81 11.22 -9.09
CA SER A 254 -23.43 10.99 -7.68
C SER A 254 -22.61 9.71 -7.45
N THR A 255 -22.47 8.86 -8.47
CA THR A 255 -21.78 7.57 -8.39
C THR A 255 -20.27 7.75 -8.30
N ALA A 256 -19.61 6.88 -7.51
CA ALA A 256 -18.16 6.82 -7.31
C ALA A 256 -17.33 6.84 -8.60
N LEU A 257 -17.82 6.23 -9.68
CA LEU A 257 -17.10 6.05 -10.94
C LEU A 257 -16.91 7.34 -11.75
N LEU A 258 -17.79 8.33 -11.59
CA LEU A 258 -17.65 9.63 -12.25
C LEU A 258 -16.80 10.62 -11.45
N MET A 259 -16.34 10.22 -10.25
CA MET A 259 -15.37 11.01 -9.51
C MET A 259 -14.03 10.99 -10.24
N GLU A 260 -13.40 12.16 -10.34
CA GLU A 260 -12.17 12.37 -11.12
C GLU A 260 -11.09 11.32 -10.82
N ARG A 261 -10.85 11.02 -9.54
CA ARG A 261 -9.85 10.04 -9.11
C ARG A 261 -10.18 8.63 -9.60
N ARG A 262 -11.44 8.20 -9.48
CA ARG A 262 -11.91 6.87 -9.89
C ARG A 262 -11.90 6.74 -11.41
N ALA A 263 -12.30 7.77 -12.14
CA ALA A 263 -12.21 7.81 -13.59
C ALA A 263 -10.76 7.67 -14.08
N LEU A 264 -9.79 8.35 -13.44
CA LEU A 264 -8.37 8.19 -13.75
C LEU A 264 -7.86 6.77 -13.50
N PHE A 265 -8.27 6.15 -12.39
CA PHE A 265 -7.93 4.76 -12.09
C PHE A 265 -8.52 3.78 -13.11
N VAL A 266 -9.80 3.95 -13.47
CA VAL A 266 -10.48 3.13 -14.49
C VAL A 266 -9.77 3.28 -15.83
N ARG A 267 -9.45 4.51 -16.25
CA ARG A 267 -8.69 4.77 -17.48
C ARG A 267 -7.36 4.04 -17.49
N ASP A 268 -6.57 4.16 -16.42
CA ASP A 268 -5.26 3.52 -16.33
C ASP A 268 -5.41 1.98 -16.34
N SER A 269 -6.43 1.45 -15.66
CA SER A 269 -6.72 0.00 -15.65
C SER A 269 -7.07 -0.52 -17.04
N LEU A 270 -7.94 0.18 -17.77
CA LEU A 270 -8.31 -0.14 -19.16
C LEU A 270 -7.10 -0.03 -20.10
N ASN A 271 -6.26 0.98 -19.92
CA ASN A 271 -5.02 1.15 -20.69
C ASN A 271 -4.05 -0.01 -20.45
N LEU A 272 -3.94 -0.52 -19.21
CA LEU A 272 -3.15 -1.71 -18.93
C LEU A 272 -3.72 -2.94 -19.63
N ILE A 273 -5.02 -3.20 -19.55
CA ILE A 273 -5.69 -4.30 -20.27
C ILE A 273 -5.41 -4.22 -21.78
N PHE A 274 -5.58 -3.04 -22.36
CA PHE A 274 -5.33 -2.81 -23.77
C PHE A 274 -3.88 -3.11 -24.15
N ARG A 275 -2.92 -2.59 -23.37
CA ARG A 275 -1.49 -2.81 -23.63
C ARG A 275 -1.07 -4.27 -23.47
N THR A 276 -1.57 -4.98 -22.47
CA THR A 276 -1.25 -6.40 -22.30
C THR A 276 -1.76 -7.22 -23.48
N CYS A 277 -2.96 -6.92 -24.00
CA CYS A 277 -3.48 -7.55 -25.22
C CYS A 277 -2.70 -7.18 -26.49
N LEU A 278 -2.18 -5.95 -26.59
CA LEU A 278 -1.29 -5.55 -27.70
C LEU A 278 0.04 -6.29 -27.67
N VAL A 279 0.58 -6.51 -26.48
CA VAL A 279 1.89 -7.14 -26.26
C VAL A 279 1.87 -8.63 -26.62
N SER A 280 0.76 -9.34 -26.40
CA SER A 280 0.65 -10.77 -26.73
C SER A 280 -0.79 -11.19 -27.01
N PRO A 281 -1.07 -11.94 -28.10
CA PRO A 281 -2.41 -12.46 -28.38
C PRO A 281 -2.90 -13.45 -27.31
N LEU A 282 -1.98 -14.13 -26.61
CA LEU A 282 -2.32 -15.04 -25.50
C LEU A 282 -3.03 -14.30 -24.34
N ASN A 283 -2.76 -13.01 -24.18
CA ASN A 283 -3.40 -12.17 -23.18
C ASN A 283 -4.86 -11.88 -23.54
N ALA A 284 -5.18 -11.76 -24.83
CA ALA A 284 -6.56 -11.62 -25.28
C ALA A 284 -7.38 -12.89 -25.03
N GLU A 285 -6.79 -14.07 -25.25
CA GLU A 285 -7.43 -15.35 -24.90
C GLU A 285 -7.69 -15.46 -23.39
N GLU A 286 -6.71 -15.07 -22.57
CA GLU A 286 -6.84 -15.08 -21.12
C GLU A 286 -7.94 -14.12 -20.64
N LEU A 287 -7.97 -12.89 -21.17
CA LEU A 287 -9.00 -11.90 -20.86
C LEU A 287 -10.42 -12.41 -21.18
N VAL A 288 -10.58 -13.12 -22.31
CA VAL A 288 -11.85 -13.75 -22.68
C VAL A 288 -12.20 -14.89 -21.73
N SER A 289 -11.21 -15.73 -21.38
CA SER A 289 -11.40 -16.86 -20.47
C SER A 289 -11.87 -16.43 -19.07
N GLU A 290 -11.42 -15.26 -18.61
CA GLU A 290 -11.80 -14.70 -17.32
C GLU A 290 -13.07 -13.83 -17.35
N SER A 291 -13.87 -13.92 -18.41
CA SER A 291 -15.10 -13.12 -18.56
C SER A 291 -14.85 -11.61 -18.50
N GLY A 292 -13.72 -11.14 -19.05
CA GLY A 292 -13.39 -9.72 -19.09
C GLY A 292 -14.28 -8.91 -20.04
N ILE A 293 -14.70 -9.50 -21.17
CA ILE A 293 -15.47 -8.78 -22.21
C ILE A 293 -16.80 -8.21 -21.67
N PRO A 294 -17.64 -8.97 -20.94
CA PRO A 294 -18.86 -8.42 -20.32
C PRO A 294 -18.59 -7.24 -19.37
N ILE A 295 -17.51 -7.29 -18.60
CA ILE A 295 -17.15 -6.22 -17.65
C ILE A 295 -16.69 -4.97 -18.41
N LEU A 296 -15.88 -5.13 -19.45
CA LEU A 296 -15.47 -4.01 -20.29
C LEU A 296 -16.66 -3.35 -21.00
N TYR A 297 -17.61 -4.17 -21.47
CA TYR A 297 -18.84 -3.68 -22.07
C TYR A 297 -19.68 -2.88 -21.08
N SER A 298 -19.86 -3.38 -19.85
CA SER A 298 -20.66 -2.67 -18.85
C SER A 298 -20.04 -1.32 -18.48
N VAL A 299 -18.72 -1.27 -18.28
CA VAL A 299 -17.99 -0.01 -18.03
C VAL A 299 -18.15 0.95 -19.19
N PHE A 300 -18.00 0.49 -20.44
CA PHE A 300 -18.17 1.33 -21.62
C PHE A 300 -19.60 1.87 -21.74
N ASP A 301 -20.61 1.00 -21.60
CA ASP A 301 -22.03 1.37 -21.65
C ASP A 301 -22.39 2.40 -20.55
N PHE A 302 -21.83 2.24 -19.35
CA PHE A 302 -21.99 3.20 -18.25
C PHE A 302 -21.46 4.60 -18.62
N TYR A 303 -20.22 4.72 -19.08
CA TYR A 303 -19.64 6.02 -19.45
C TYR A 303 -20.29 6.63 -20.69
N LEU A 304 -20.73 5.80 -21.65
CA LEU A 304 -21.47 6.27 -22.82
C LEU A 304 -22.82 6.87 -22.40
N HIS A 305 -23.54 6.18 -21.51
CA HIS A 305 -24.80 6.67 -20.97
C HIS A 305 -24.61 7.97 -20.16
N ALA A 306 -23.61 8.02 -19.28
CA ALA A 306 -23.28 9.24 -18.54
C ALA A 306 -22.91 10.41 -19.46
N GLY A 307 -22.17 10.15 -20.54
CA GLY A 307 -21.83 11.15 -21.56
C GLY A 307 -23.06 11.73 -22.25
N ASN A 308 -24.00 10.88 -22.67
CA ASN A 308 -25.25 11.33 -23.30
C ASN A 308 -26.12 12.20 -22.37
N LEU A 309 -26.02 12.01 -21.06
CA LEU A 309 -26.74 12.82 -20.06
C LEU A 309 -26.11 14.20 -19.83
N LEU A 310 -24.84 14.42 -20.20
CA LEU A 310 -24.17 15.72 -20.13
C LEU A 310 -24.53 16.65 -21.29
N GLU A 311 -25.05 16.09 -22.39
CA GLU A 311 -25.40 16.84 -23.61
C GLU A 311 -26.82 17.47 -23.55
N TYR A 312 -27.57 17.25 -22.46
CA TYR A 312 -28.92 17.79 -22.21
C TYR A 312 -28.95 18.65 -20.93
#